data_AF-A0A7C3PXZ5-F1
#
_entry.id   AF-A0A7C3PXZ5-F1
#
_cell.length_a   1.000
_cell.length_b   1.000
_cell.length_c   1.000
_cell.angle_alpha   90.00
_cell.angle_beta   90.00
_cell.angle_gamma   90.00
#
_symmetry.space_group_name_H-M   'P 1'
#
loop_
_entity.id
_entity.type
_entity.pdbx_description
1 polymer ?
#
loop_
_entity_poly.entity_id
_entity_poly.type
_entity_poly.pdbx_seq_one_letter_code
_entity_poly.pdbx_strand_id
1 'polypeptide(L)'
;SALVIDFFNRASVIDPPHGSRLDPGLYRLVIRGGVRILNAGEFFAYPREQKFKDSRLWSAARRVGVGVTEANKLVLMATSESVYMRDLAAAMKTYKVRSAIALDGGTSAGMYWRGSYLIAPGRRLTNILAVHEGPGIAWVMAPPPNW
;
A
#
# COMPACT_ATOMS: atom_id res chain seq x y z
N SER A 1 -3.71 -5.50 -6.66
CA SER A 1 -2.24 -5.40 -6.52
C SER A 1 -1.82 -5.73 -5.10
N ALA A 2 -0.53 -5.90 -4.85
CA ALA A 2 0.01 -6.08 -3.51
C ALA A 2 1.30 -5.27 -3.32
N LEU A 3 1.49 -4.71 -2.13
CA LEU A 3 2.80 -4.28 -1.66
C LEU A 3 3.44 -5.49 -0.97
N VAL A 4 4.68 -5.78 -1.33
CA VAL A 4 5.46 -6.85 -0.75
C VAL A 4 6.80 -6.32 -0.23
N ILE A 5 7.30 -6.92 0.84
CA ILE A 5 8.64 -6.67 1.37
C ILE A 5 9.35 -8.02 1.46
N ASP A 6 10.52 -8.13 0.81
CA ASP A 6 11.33 -9.34 0.86
C ASP A 6 12.14 -9.45 2.17
N PHE A 7 12.86 -10.56 2.33
CA PHE A 7 13.71 -10.79 3.50
C PHE A 7 14.93 -9.86 3.56
N PHE A 8 15.28 -9.19 2.46
CA PHE A 8 16.32 -8.17 2.37
C PHE A 8 15.77 -6.75 2.61
N ASN A 9 14.53 -6.63 3.10
CA ASN A 9 13.84 -5.39 3.37
C ASN A 9 13.64 -4.50 2.13
N ARG A 10 13.56 -5.11 0.94
CA ARG A 10 13.23 -4.39 -0.30
C ARG A 10 11.72 -4.40 -0.51
N ALA A 11 11.15 -3.21 -0.60
CA ALA A 11 9.74 -3.05 -0.91
C ALA A 11 9.50 -3.04 -2.43
N SER A 12 8.42 -3.68 -2.89
CA SER A 12 7.95 -3.58 -4.28
C SER A 12 6.43 -3.71 -4.37
N VAL A 13 5.88 -3.24 -5.50
CA VAL A 13 4.45 -3.43 -5.83
C VAL A 13 4.36 -4.45 -6.95
N ILE A 14 3.57 -5.49 -6.71
CA ILE A 14 3.33 -6.57 -7.67
C ILE A 14 1.84 -6.66 -8.04
N ASP A 15 1.59 -7.16 -9.25
CA ASP A 15 0.25 -7.40 -9.79
C ASP A 15 0.07 -8.90 -10.07
N PRO A 16 -0.17 -9.72 -9.02
CA PRO A 16 -0.42 -11.14 -9.22
C PRO A 16 -1.65 -11.34 -10.11
N PRO A 17 -1.63 -12.30 -11.04
CA PRO A 17 -2.79 -12.63 -11.87
C PRO A 17 -4.04 -12.88 -11.02
N HIS A 18 -5.20 -12.50 -11.53
CA HIS A 18 -6.46 -12.74 -10.83
C HIS A 18 -6.65 -14.24 -10.53
N GLY A 19 -7.01 -14.57 -9.30
CA GLY A 19 -7.19 -15.96 -8.85
C GLY A 19 -5.89 -16.69 -8.49
N SER A 20 -4.72 -16.08 -8.75
CA SER A 20 -3.45 -16.66 -8.29
C SER A 20 -3.29 -16.53 -6.77
N ARG A 21 -2.70 -17.57 -6.18
CA ARG A 21 -2.25 -17.54 -4.79
C ARG A 21 -0.85 -16.95 -4.77
N LEU A 22 -0.68 -15.87 -4.02
CA LEU A 22 0.66 -15.42 -3.66
C LEU A 22 1.23 -16.42 -2.67
N ASP A 23 2.44 -16.89 -2.94
CA ASP A 23 3.19 -17.69 -1.99
C ASP A 23 3.76 -16.76 -0.90
N PRO A 24 3.25 -16.82 0.34
CA PRO A 24 3.77 -15.99 1.42
C PRO A 24 5.20 -16.37 1.81
N GLY A 25 5.70 -17.56 1.47
CA GLY A 25 7.07 -17.99 1.76
C GLY A 25 8.15 -17.16 1.04
N LEU A 26 7.77 -16.47 -0.04
CA LEU A 26 8.67 -15.61 -0.83
C LEU A 26 8.86 -14.20 -0.24
N TYR A 27 8.01 -13.80 0.71
CA TYR A 27 7.98 -12.42 1.20
C TYR A 27 7.89 -12.39 2.73
N ARG A 28 8.61 -11.46 3.33
CA ARG A 28 8.50 -11.18 4.76
C ARG A 28 7.17 -10.51 5.11
N LEU A 29 6.68 -9.67 4.20
CA LEU A 29 5.39 -8.99 4.34
C LEU A 29 4.67 -8.97 3.00
N VAL A 30 3.37 -9.25 3.04
CA VAL A 30 2.46 -9.04 1.92
C VAL A 30 1.24 -8.31 2.45
N ILE A 31 0.96 -7.14 1.88
CA ILE A 31 -0.32 -6.47 2.05
C ILE A 31 -0.99 -6.33 0.69
N ARG A 32 -2.13 -7.00 0.53
CA ARG A 32 -3.00 -6.77 -0.61
C ARG A 32 -3.84 -5.54 -0.34
N GLY A 33 -3.70 -4.56 -1.21
CA GLY A 33 -4.54 -3.38 -1.22
C GLY A 33 -5.54 -3.42 -2.36
N GLY A 34 -6.20 -2.29 -2.55
CA GLY A 34 -7.05 -2.00 -3.70
C GLY A 34 -6.25 -1.84 -5.00
N VAL A 35 -6.67 -0.88 -5.82
CA VAL A 35 -6.16 -0.68 -7.18
C VAL A 35 -4.70 -0.22 -7.14
N ARG A 36 -3.89 -0.63 -8.12
CA ARG A 36 -2.63 0.07 -8.42
C ARG A 36 -2.97 1.50 -8.83
N ILE A 37 -2.17 2.47 -8.39
CA ILE A 37 -2.40 3.89 -8.70
C ILE A 37 -1.19 4.54 -9.36
N LEU A 38 0.02 3.98 -9.15
CA LEU A 38 1.24 4.37 -9.87
C LEU A 38 1.98 3.15 -10.38
N ASN A 39 2.47 3.25 -11.61
CA ASN A 39 3.41 2.30 -12.22
C ASN A 39 4.48 3.09 -13.00
N ALA A 40 5.76 2.81 -12.73
CA ALA A 40 6.89 3.55 -13.31
C ALA A 40 6.83 5.09 -13.14
N GLY A 41 6.09 5.59 -12.14
CA GLY A 41 5.87 7.03 -11.90
C GLY A 41 4.74 7.64 -12.70
N GLU A 42 4.04 6.86 -13.52
CA GLU A 42 2.85 7.28 -14.24
C GLU A 42 1.58 6.84 -13.50
N PHE A 43 0.54 7.68 -13.61
CA PHE A 43 -0.77 7.31 -13.10
C PHE A 43 -1.24 6.06 -13.83
N PHE A 44 -1.40 4.98 -13.07
CA PHE A 44 -1.72 3.67 -13.60
C PHE A 44 -2.86 3.11 -12.77
N ALA A 45 -4.09 3.52 -13.07
CA ALA A 45 -5.29 2.88 -12.55
C ALA A 45 -5.90 2.02 -13.65
N TYR A 46 -5.68 0.70 -13.59
CA TYR A 46 -6.27 -0.28 -14.51
C TYR A 46 -7.31 -1.17 -13.79
N PRO A 47 -8.44 -0.62 -13.31
CA PRO A 47 -9.43 -1.40 -12.59
C PRO A 47 -10.13 -2.45 -13.46
N ARG A 48 -10.17 -2.29 -14.79
CA ARG A 48 -10.77 -3.30 -15.68
C ARG A 48 -9.95 -4.59 -15.73
N GLU A 49 -8.63 -4.48 -15.89
CA GLU A 49 -7.71 -5.63 -15.85
C GLU A 49 -7.64 -6.24 -14.44
N GLN A 50 -7.76 -5.40 -13.42
CA GLN A 50 -7.85 -5.82 -12.01
C GLN A 50 -9.28 -6.24 -11.59
N LYS A 51 -10.24 -6.23 -12.52
CA LYS A 51 -11.66 -6.62 -12.34
C LYS A 51 -12.40 -5.90 -11.21
N PHE A 52 -11.97 -4.70 -10.83
CA PHE A 52 -12.71 -3.87 -9.89
C PHE A 52 -14.01 -3.35 -10.52
N LYS A 53 -15.14 -3.64 -9.87
CA LYS A 53 -16.49 -3.26 -10.34
C LYS A 53 -17.15 -2.17 -9.49
N ASP A 54 -16.58 -1.81 -8.35
CA ASP A 54 -17.18 -0.82 -7.44
C ASP A 54 -17.03 0.61 -8.00
N SER A 55 -18.16 1.26 -8.28
CA SER A 55 -18.18 2.64 -8.77
C SER A 55 -17.64 3.64 -7.75
N ARG A 56 -17.64 3.31 -6.44
CA ARG A 56 -17.08 4.14 -5.37
C ARG A 56 -15.57 4.30 -5.46
N LEU A 57 -14.88 3.47 -6.25
CA LEU A 57 -13.46 3.70 -6.56
C LEU A 57 -13.24 5.03 -7.27
N TRP A 58 -14.25 5.51 -8.00
CA TRP A 58 -14.17 6.72 -8.82
C TRP A 58 -14.73 7.98 -8.15
N SER A 59 -15.41 7.85 -7.01
CA SER A 59 -15.91 9.01 -6.26
C SER A 59 -14.79 9.68 -5.46
N ALA A 60 -15.01 10.91 -5.00
CA ALA A 60 -14.16 11.47 -3.97
C ALA A 60 -14.37 10.71 -2.66
N ALA A 61 -13.30 10.43 -1.92
CA ALA A 61 -13.34 9.83 -0.58
C ALA A 61 -12.02 10.10 0.14
N ARG A 62 -11.98 9.98 1.47
CA ARG A 62 -10.71 9.92 2.19
C ARG A 62 -9.88 8.77 1.66
N ARG A 63 -8.64 9.01 1.26
CA ARG A 63 -7.78 8.02 0.62
C ARG A 63 -6.61 7.65 1.51
N VAL A 64 -6.15 6.41 1.37
CA VAL A 64 -4.90 5.92 1.94
C VAL A 64 -4.13 5.26 0.80
N GLY A 65 -2.84 5.56 0.70
CA GLY A 65 -1.94 5.00 -0.30
C GLY A 65 -0.62 4.60 0.33
N VAL A 66 -0.03 3.55 -0.23
CA VAL A 66 1.35 3.16 0.07
C VAL A 66 2.10 2.92 -1.22
N GLY A 67 3.34 3.40 -1.26
CA GLY A 67 4.18 3.26 -2.43
C GLY A 67 5.66 3.29 -2.12
N VAL A 68 6.44 3.04 -3.16
CA VAL A 68 7.89 2.95 -3.10
C VAL A 68 8.53 3.89 -4.10
N THR A 69 9.56 4.62 -3.66
CA THR A 69 10.40 5.46 -4.51
C THR A 69 11.44 4.62 -5.24
N GLU A 70 12.13 5.22 -6.21
CA GLU A 70 13.28 4.58 -6.89
C GLU A 70 14.40 4.18 -5.92
N ALA A 71 14.67 5.01 -4.90
CA ALA A 71 15.64 4.71 -3.83
C ALA A 71 15.13 3.70 -2.76
N ASN A 72 14.12 2.90 -3.08
CA ASN A 72 13.45 1.93 -2.20
C ASN A 72 12.98 2.52 -0.85
N LYS A 73 12.53 3.78 -0.82
CA LYS A 73 11.90 4.37 0.35
C LYS A 73 10.39 4.14 0.31
N LEU A 74 9.84 3.66 1.42
CA LEU A 74 8.41 3.49 1.60
C LEU A 74 7.78 4.86 1.90
N VAL A 75 6.69 5.18 1.21
CA VAL A 75 5.88 6.38 1.42
C VAL A 75 4.47 5.95 1.79
N LEU A 76 4.02 6.37 2.98
CA LEU A 76 2.66 6.20 3.46
C LEU A 76 1.95 7.55 3.36
N MET A 77 0.78 7.58 2.72
CA MET A 77 0.01 8.81 2.53
C MET A 77 -1.45 8.56 2.88
N ALA A 78 -2.07 9.50 3.58
CA ALA A 78 -3.49 9.49 3.84
C ALA A 78 -4.05 10.90 3.75
N THR A 79 -5.33 11.03 3.35
CA THR A 79 -6.01 12.32 3.25
C THR A 79 -7.10 12.44 4.31
N SER A 80 -7.15 13.59 4.99
CA SER A 80 -8.25 13.94 5.89
C SER A 80 -9.52 14.30 5.13
N GLU A 81 -9.35 14.90 3.95
CA GLU A 81 -10.43 15.29 3.04
C GLU A 81 -10.73 14.25 1.97
N SER A 82 -11.92 14.36 1.39
CA SER A 82 -12.33 13.52 0.27
C SER A 82 -11.67 13.95 -1.03
N VAL A 83 -10.85 13.08 -1.62
CA VAL A 83 -10.17 13.32 -2.89
C VAL A 83 -10.39 12.17 -3.87
N TYR A 84 -10.17 12.43 -5.15
CA TYR A 84 -10.18 11.37 -6.15
C TYR A 84 -8.88 10.56 -6.10
N MET A 85 -8.95 9.32 -6.60
CA MET A 85 -7.77 8.43 -6.64
C MET A 85 -6.60 9.04 -7.45
N ARG A 86 -6.92 9.78 -8.52
CA ARG A 86 -5.94 10.50 -9.34
C ARG A 86 -5.20 11.58 -8.54
N ASP A 87 -5.87 12.23 -7.59
CA ASP A 87 -5.29 13.30 -6.79
C ASP A 87 -4.30 12.71 -5.78
N LEU A 88 -4.67 11.58 -5.15
CA LEU A 88 -3.74 10.80 -4.33
C LEU A 88 -2.50 10.39 -5.13
N ALA A 89 -2.69 9.85 -6.33
CA ALA A 89 -1.56 9.42 -7.17
C ALA A 89 -0.65 10.58 -7.58
N ALA A 90 -1.26 11.73 -7.96
CA ALA A 90 -0.52 12.94 -8.27
C ALA A 90 0.29 13.43 -7.07
N ALA A 91 -0.31 13.45 -5.87
CA ALA A 91 0.40 13.80 -4.65
C ALA A 91 1.54 12.82 -4.34
N MET A 92 1.34 11.51 -4.48
CA MET A 92 2.43 10.54 -4.27
C MET A 92 3.58 10.71 -5.29
N LYS A 93 3.27 11.10 -6.54
CA LYS A 93 4.28 11.40 -7.56
C LYS A 93 5.17 12.59 -7.15
N THR A 94 4.64 13.60 -6.46
CA THR A 94 5.47 14.74 -5.98
C THR A 94 6.52 14.30 -4.96
N TYR A 95 6.25 13.23 -4.20
CA TYR A 95 7.21 12.57 -3.30
C TYR A 95 8.08 11.50 -3.99
N LYS A 96 8.20 11.55 -5.33
CA LYS A 96 9.03 10.64 -6.15
C LYS A 96 8.66 9.16 -6.04
N VAL A 97 7.41 8.87 -5.67
CA VAL A 97 6.89 7.50 -5.68
C VAL A 97 6.76 7.02 -7.12
N ARG A 98 7.31 5.83 -7.41
CA ARG A 98 7.25 5.21 -8.74
C ARG A 98 6.16 4.15 -8.84
N SER A 99 5.94 3.41 -7.77
CA SER A 99 4.93 2.36 -7.72
C SER A 99 4.13 2.47 -6.45
N ALA A 100 2.80 2.45 -6.57
CA ALA A 100 1.90 2.63 -5.44
C ALA A 100 0.59 1.88 -5.61
N ILE A 101 0.01 1.49 -4.48
CA ILE A 101 -1.32 0.92 -4.38
C ILE A 101 -2.19 1.79 -3.46
N ALA A 102 -3.48 1.86 -3.76
CA ALA A 102 -4.46 2.37 -2.83
C ALA A 102 -4.80 1.32 -1.77
N LEU A 103 -4.93 1.74 -0.52
CA LEU A 103 -5.45 0.93 0.58
C LEU A 103 -6.89 1.34 0.90
N ASP A 104 -7.51 0.65 1.85
CA ASP A 104 -8.87 0.95 2.30
C ASP A 104 -8.99 2.40 2.79
N GLY A 105 -9.86 3.15 2.13
CA GLY A 105 -10.16 4.55 2.44
C GLY A 105 -11.50 4.74 3.15
N GLY A 106 -12.10 5.91 2.94
CA GLY A 106 -13.38 6.30 3.52
C GLY A 106 -13.30 6.35 5.05
N THR A 107 -14.29 5.76 5.73
CA THR A 107 -14.29 5.65 7.20
C THR A 107 -13.13 4.81 7.74
N SER A 108 -12.48 4.01 6.90
CA SER A 108 -11.29 3.22 7.26
C SER A 108 -10.00 4.04 7.25
N ALA A 109 -10.00 5.21 6.61
CA ALA A 109 -8.79 5.99 6.44
C ALA A 109 -8.23 6.41 7.80
N GLY A 110 -7.01 5.99 8.11
CA GLY A 110 -6.34 6.29 9.37
C GLY A 110 -4.86 6.52 9.18
N MET A 111 -4.30 7.43 9.97
CA MET A 111 -2.87 7.67 10.07
C MET A 111 -2.53 7.98 11.52
N TYR A 112 -1.58 7.23 12.07
CA TYR A 112 -1.14 7.35 13.45
C TYR A 112 0.37 7.58 13.46
N TRP A 113 0.82 8.51 14.28
CA TRP A 113 2.21 8.86 14.41
C TRP A 113 2.57 9.12 15.86
N ARG A 114 3.56 8.38 16.39
CA ARG A 114 4.20 8.63 17.68
C ARG A 114 3.24 9.00 18.83
N GLY A 115 2.21 8.19 19.08
CA GLY A 115 1.31 8.42 20.21
C GLY A 115 -0.06 8.98 19.81
N SER A 116 -0.20 9.59 18.64
CA SER A 116 -1.40 10.33 18.26
C SER A 116 -1.93 10.01 16.86
N TYR A 117 -3.24 10.16 16.70
CA TYR A 117 -3.87 10.11 15.38
C TYR A 117 -3.65 11.43 14.65
N LEU A 118 -3.03 11.37 13.48
CA LEU A 118 -3.06 12.46 12.49
C LEU A 118 -4.39 12.45 11.74
N ILE A 119 -4.90 11.25 11.47
CA ILE A 119 -6.21 11.01 10.86
C ILE A 119 -6.84 9.85 11.63
N ALA A 120 -7.92 10.10 12.36
CA ALA A 120 -8.63 9.05 13.10
C ALA A 120 -9.56 8.26 12.16
N PRO A 121 -9.51 6.91 12.18
CA PRO A 121 -10.49 6.11 11.46
C PRO A 121 -11.87 6.25 12.11
N GLY A 122 -12.92 6.32 11.30
CA GLY A 122 -14.30 6.37 11.77
C GLY A 122 -14.90 4.99 12.11
N ARG A 123 -14.12 3.92 11.96
CA ARG A 123 -14.53 2.54 12.26
C ARG A 123 -13.36 1.72 12.82
N ARG A 124 -13.67 0.58 13.44
CA ARG A 124 -12.67 -0.43 13.80
C ARG A 124 -12.05 -1.04 12.54
N LEU A 125 -10.73 -1.21 12.55
CA LEU A 125 -9.95 -1.76 11.44
C LEU A 125 -9.61 -3.22 11.70
N THR A 126 -9.51 -4.01 10.63
CA THR A 126 -9.13 -5.44 10.70
C THR A 126 -7.62 -5.64 10.61
N ASN A 127 -6.91 -4.75 9.91
CA ASN A 127 -5.47 -4.75 9.78
C ASN A 127 -4.93 -3.32 9.78
N ILE A 128 -3.62 -3.20 10.07
CA ILE A 128 -2.86 -1.96 9.95
C ILE A 128 -1.51 -2.28 9.31
N LEU A 129 -0.96 -1.32 8.57
CA LEU A 129 0.44 -1.32 8.17
C LEU A 129 1.18 -0.39 9.12
N ALA A 130 2.14 -0.94 9.87
CA ALA A 130 2.91 -0.19 10.85
C ALA A 130 4.40 -0.17 10.47
N VAL A 131 5.03 0.99 10.69
CA VAL A 131 6.48 1.15 10.63
C VAL A 131 6.92 1.43 12.05
N HIS A 132 7.87 0.65 12.55
CA HIS A 132 8.41 0.82 13.89
C HIS A 132 9.94 0.91 13.83
N GLU A 133 10.50 1.71 14.73
CA GLU A 133 11.93 1.70 15.01
C GLU A 133 12.24 0.45 15.86
N GLY A 134 13.37 -0.18 15.59
CA GLY A 134 13.83 -1.34 16.35
C GLY A 134 15.26 -1.66 15.98
N PRO A 135 16.00 -2.42 16.81
CA PRO A 135 17.32 -2.92 16.43
C PRO A 135 17.19 -3.63 15.09
N GLY A 136 17.90 -3.11 14.07
CA GLY A 136 17.74 -3.52 12.68
C GLY A 136 17.69 -5.03 12.58
N ILE A 137 16.54 -5.56 12.16
CA ILE A 137 16.20 -6.97 12.32
C ILE A 137 16.95 -7.78 11.26
N ALA A 138 18.23 -8.03 11.54
CA ALA A 138 19.05 -9.09 10.97
C ALA A 138 18.56 -10.50 11.35
N TRP A 139 17.39 -10.63 11.98
CA TRP A 139 16.85 -11.91 12.43
C TRP A 139 15.90 -12.50 11.39
N VAL A 140 16.29 -13.70 10.96
CA VAL A 140 15.66 -14.63 10.01
C VAL A 140 15.98 -14.34 8.53
N MET A 141 17.25 -14.54 8.17
CA MET A 141 17.75 -14.67 6.79
C MET A 141 17.49 -16.06 6.18
N ALA A 142 16.48 -16.80 6.62
CA ALA A 142 16.08 -18.04 5.97
C ALA A 142 14.56 -18.18 5.95
N PRO A 143 13.93 -18.49 4.79
CA PRO A 143 12.61 -19.11 4.83
C PRO A 143 12.68 -20.34 5.75
N PRO A 144 11.64 -20.65 6.55
CA PRO A 144 11.64 -21.87 7.35
C PRO A 144 11.92 -23.05 6.40
N PRO A 145 12.84 -23.98 6.73
CA PRO A 145 13.37 -24.95 5.76
C PRO A 145 12.37 -25.98 5.20
N ASN A 146 11.05 -25.83 5.44
CA ASN A 146 10.07 -26.90 5.25
C ASN A 146 8.64 -26.38 4.96
N TRP A 147 8.42 -25.55 3.93
CA TRP A 147 7.07 -25.31 3.39
C TRP A 147 6.91 -25.92 2.00
#